data_AF-A0A1Q3E460-F1
#
_entry.id   AF-A0A1Q3E460-F1
#
_cell.length_a   1.000
_cell.length_b   1.000
_cell.length_c   1.000
_cell.angle_alpha   90.00
_cell.angle_beta   90.00
_cell.angle_gamma   90.00
#
_symmetry.space_group_name_H-M   'P 1'
#
loop_
_entity.id
_entity.type
_entity.pdbx_description
1 polymer ?
#
loop_
_entity_poly.entity_id
_entity_poly.type
_entity_poly.pdbx_seq_one_letter_code
_entity_poly.pdbx_strand_id
1 'polypeptide(L)'
;MPEPTTGKPLPPGMILGPDGKPCKVCTSFRHWTQPAVATREQARSKTAASGAATTLAASSTSASSEIRRADCPPDSEELGRATWTFLHTTAAYYPERPSPAQRANMLTLIRSLPVLYPCTHCADDFGQDIKVNAPDVSGRVGLSNF
;
A
#
# COMPACT_ATOMS: atom_id res chain seq x y z
N MET A 1 7.89 -19.36 32.41
CA MET A 1 7.76 -20.06 31.12
C MET A 1 6.32 -19.90 30.68
N PRO A 2 5.97 -19.08 29.68
CA PRO A 2 4.58 -18.99 29.24
C PRO A 2 4.23 -20.23 28.40
N GLU A 3 3.07 -20.80 28.72
CA GLU A 3 2.50 -22.04 28.18
C GLU A 3 2.17 -22.00 26.67
N PRO A 4 2.07 -23.17 26.01
CA PRO A 4 1.71 -23.26 24.60
C PRO A 4 0.19 -23.06 24.43
N THR A 5 -0.22 -21.86 24.03
CA THR A 5 -1.60 -21.64 23.58
C THR A 5 -1.86 -22.44 22.31
N THR A 6 -2.73 -23.43 22.40
CA THR A 6 -3.28 -24.24 21.31
C THR A 6 -4.06 -23.36 20.34
N GLY A 7 -3.38 -22.83 19.33
CA GLY A 7 -3.97 -21.97 18.30
C GLY A 7 -4.57 -22.76 17.15
N LYS A 8 -5.80 -22.42 16.74
CA LYS A 8 -6.42 -22.90 15.49
C LYS A 8 -5.49 -22.64 14.29
N PRO A 9 -5.43 -23.54 13.29
CA PRO A 9 -4.57 -23.35 12.12
C PRO A 9 -4.93 -22.04 11.40
N LEU A 10 -3.91 -21.25 11.09
CA LEU A 10 -4.06 -19.97 10.40
C LEU A 10 -4.62 -20.19 8.99
N PRO A 11 -5.50 -19.31 8.50
CA PRO A 11 -5.99 -19.39 7.13
C PRO A 11 -4.83 -19.24 6.11
N PRO A 12 -4.94 -19.87 4.94
CA PRO A 12 -3.88 -19.89 3.93
C PRO A 12 -3.54 -18.47 3.46
N GLY A 13 -2.25 -18.12 3.50
CA GLY A 13 -1.73 -16.81 3.08
C GLY A 13 -1.64 -15.74 4.19
N MET A 14 -1.94 -16.09 5.44
CA MET A 14 -1.79 -15.17 6.58
C MET A 14 -0.35 -15.15 7.09
N ILE A 15 0.30 -13.98 7.04
CA ILE A 15 1.65 -13.77 7.58
C ILE A 15 1.52 -13.13 8.95
N LEU A 16 2.22 -13.67 9.96
CA LEU A 16 2.26 -13.09 11.30
C LEU A 16 3.40 -12.07 11.41
N GLY A 17 3.13 -10.97 12.10
CA GLY A 17 4.15 -10.01 12.49
C GLY A 17 4.98 -10.50 13.70
N PRO A 18 6.02 -9.75 14.09
CA PRO A 18 6.82 -10.05 15.29
C PRO A 18 5.98 -10.08 16.57
N ASP A 19 4.84 -9.40 16.58
CA ASP A 19 3.89 -9.36 17.71
C ASP A 19 2.94 -10.58 17.75
N GLY A 20 3.09 -11.55 16.86
CA GLY A 20 2.23 -12.74 16.75
C GLY A 20 0.83 -12.48 16.18
N LYS A 21 0.52 -11.23 15.83
CA LYS A 21 -0.75 -10.82 15.18
C LYS A 21 -0.65 -10.87 13.65
N PRO A 22 -1.77 -11.05 12.92
CA PRO A 22 -1.76 -10.98 11.46
C PRO A 22 -1.18 -9.65 10.95
N CYS A 23 -0.17 -9.73 10.10
CA CYS A 23 0.51 -8.58 9.54
C CYS A 23 -0.29 -8.03 8.35
N LYS A 24 -0.93 -6.87 8.54
CA LYS A 24 -1.77 -6.23 7.53
C LYS A 24 -1.00 -5.77 6.28
N VAL A 25 0.25 -5.36 6.41
CA VAL A 25 1.07 -4.93 5.27
C VAL A 25 1.59 -6.12 4.46
N CYS A 26 1.81 -7.28 5.09
CA CYS A 26 2.29 -8.49 4.42
C CYS A 26 1.16 -9.40 3.92
N THR A 27 -0.06 -9.26 4.43
CA THR A 27 -1.19 -10.13 4.09
C THR A 27 -2.15 -9.42 3.15
N SER A 28 -2.41 -10.00 1.98
CA SER A 28 -3.41 -9.44 1.07
C SER A 28 -4.80 -9.42 1.71
N PHE A 29 -5.58 -8.39 1.42
CA PHE A 29 -6.96 -8.25 1.92
C PHE A 29 -7.83 -9.47 1.60
N ARG A 30 -7.54 -10.20 0.52
CA ARG A 30 -8.29 -11.41 0.13
C ARG A 30 -8.16 -12.53 1.16
N HIS A 31 -7.08 -12.59 1.94
CA HIS A 31 -6.91 -13.60 2.99
C HIS A 31 -7.65 -13.24 4.29
N TRP A 32 -8.19 -12.02 4.39
CA TRP A 32 -8.92 -11.53 5.56
C TRP A 32 -10.43 -11.77 5.44
N THR A 33 -10.95 -11.76 4.21
CA THR A 33 -12.39 -11.93 3.92
C THR A 33 -12.78 -13.36 3.55
N GLN A 34 -11.85 -14.31 3.55
CA GLN A 34 -12.15 -15.73 3.32
C GLN A 34 -12.64 -16.34 4.64
N PRO A 35 -13.90 -16.80 4.73
CA PRO A 35 -14.31 -17.66 5.85
C PRO A 35 -13.39 -18.88 5.86
N ALA A 36 -12.94 -19.28 7.04
CA ALA A 36 -12.07 -20.44 7.24
C ALA A 36 -12.80 -21.78 6.97
N VAL A 37 -13.32 -21.97 5.75
CA VAL A 37 -13.79 -23.25 5.19
C VAL A 37 -13.62 -23.19 3.67
N ALA A 38 -12.44 -23.53 3.18
CA ALA A 38 -12.22 -23.82 1.76
C ALA A 38 -11.57 -25.20 1.64
N THR A 39 -12.27 -26.23 2.12
CA THR A 39 -12.04 -27.61 1.69
C THR A 39 -13.03 -27.94 0.59
N ARG A 40 -12.48 -28.35 -0.57
CA ARG A 40 -13.13 -28.87 -1.78
C ARG A 40 -13.99 -27.88 -2.59
N GLU A 41 -13.42 -27.41 -3.69
CA GLU A 41 -14.03 -27.48 -5.04
C GLU A 41 -13.07 -26.87 -6.08
N GLN A 42 -11.98 -27.58 -6.38
CA GLN A 42 -11.35 -27.52 -7.69
C GLN A 42 -11.81 -28.73 -8.49
N ALA A 43 -13.04 -28.68 -8.98
CA ALA A 43 -13.51 -29.60 -10.02
C ALA A 43 -14.72 -28.99 -10.72
N ARG A 44 -14.62 -28.85 -12.06
CA ARG A 44 -15.72 -28.60 -13.01
C ARG A 44 -16.38 -27.20 -12.90
N SER A 45 -16.53 -26.40 -13.95
CA SER A 45 -16.74 -26.70 -15.36
C SER A 45 -16.37 -25.49 -16.22
N LYS A 46 -15.57 -25.73 -17.27
CA LYS A 46 -15.65 -24.94 -18.50
C LYS A 46 -16.84 -25.46 -19.29
N THR A 47 -17.87 -24.66 -19.55
CA THR A 47 -18.62 -24.70 -20.81
C THR A 47 -19.39 -23.39 -21.03
N ALA A 48 -19.45 -22.98 -22.29
CA ALA A 48 -19.94 -21.73 -22.85
C ALA A 48 -21.46 -21.50 -22.73
N ALA A 49 -21.92 -20.25 -22.81
CA ALA A 49 -22.46 -19.67 -24.06
C ALA A 49 -23.36 -18.44 -23.81
N SER A 50 -23.13 -17.43 -24.64
CA SER A 50 -23.95 -16.32 -25.13
C SER A 50 -25.37 -16.05 -24.57
N GLY A 51 -25.62 -14.77 -24.29
CA GLY A 51 -26.95 -14.17 -24.31
C GLY A 51 -26.84 -12.65 -24.51
N ALA A 52 -27.18 -12.19 -25.71
CA ALA A 52 -27.18 -10.78 -26.10
C ALA A 52 -28.34 -10.01 -25.43
N ALA A 53 -28.08 -8.76 -25.03
CA ALA A 53 -29.12 -7.76 -24.80
C ALA A 53 -28.59 -6.37 -25.14
N THR A 54 -29.13 -5.79 -26.20
CA THR A 54 -28.97 -4.41 -26.66
C THR A 54 -29.70 -3.46 -25.70
N THR A 55 -29.00 -2.49 -25.12
CA THR A 55 -29.60 -1.26 -24.59
C THR A 55 -28.73 -0.06 -24.98
N LEU A 56 -29.40 1.00 -25.40
CA LEU A 56 -28.82 2.22 -25.97
C LEU A 56 -28.26 3.15 -24.88
N ALA A 57 -27.13 3.76 -25.21
CA ALA A 57 -26.60 5.06 -24.77
C ALA A 57 -26.75 5.44 -23.28
N ALA A 58 -25.65 5.31 -22.55
CA ALA A 58 -25.23 6.31 -21.58
C ALA A 58 -23.76 6.63 -21.88
N SER A 59 -23.42 7.92 -21.93
CA SER A 59 -22.05 8.40 -22.10
C SER A 59 -21.18 7.91 -20.94
N SER A 60 -20.53 6.79 -21.16
CA SER A 60 -19.47 6.29 -20.32
C SER A 60 -18.17 6.88 -20.86
N THR A 61 -17.68 7.96 -20.25
CA THR A 61 -16.23 8.16 -20.14
C THR A 61 -15.70 7.09 -19.18
N SER A 62 -15.91 5.83 -19.55
CA SER A 62 -15.37 4.67 -18.86
C SER A 62 -13.91 4.66 -19.22
N ALA A 63 -13.13 5.21 -18.30
CA ALA A 63 -11.82 4.73 -17.92
C ALA A 63 -11.13 3.98 -19.06
N SER A 64 -10.34 4.74 -19.82
CA SER A 64 -9.15 4.23 -20.47
C SER A 64 -8.20 3.67 -19.40
N SER A 65 -8.60 2.61 -18.69
CA SER A 65 -7.70 1.52 -18.36
C SER A 65 -7.45 0.75 -19.66
N GLU A 66 -7.00 1.48 -20.68
CA GLU A 66 -6.12 0.89 -21.66
C GLU A 66 -5.00 0.31 -20.82
N ILE A 67 -4.69 -0.95 -21.09
CA ILE A 67 -3.52 -1.65 -20.62
C ILE A 67 -2.35 -0.67 -20.84
N ARG A 68 -1.98 0.11 -19.80
CA ARG A 68 -0.75 0.88 -19.82
C ARG A 68 0.30 -0.17 -20.13
N ARG A 69 1.01 -0.01 -21.25
CA ARG A 69 2.07 -0.95 -21.62
C ARG A 69 2.94 -1.06 -20.39
N ALA A 70 2.98 -2.24 -19.76
CA ALA A 70 3.67 -2.45 -18.49
C ALA A 70 5.17 -2.11 -18.57
N ASP A 71 5.66 -1.95 -19.80
CA ASP A 71 7.04 -1.62 -20.16
C ASP A 71 7.34 -0.11 -20.15
N CYS A 72 6.34 0.76 -19.95
CA CYS A 72 6.55 2.21 -19.84
C CYS A 72 6.67 2.65 -18.37
N PRO A 73 7.58 3.58 -18.03
CA PRO A 73 7.62 4.18 -16.70
C PRO A 73 6.31 4.92 -16.39
N PRO A 74 5.93 5.05 -15.11
CA PRO A 74 4.71 5.75 -14.71
C PRO A 74 4.76 7.23 -15.08
N ASP A 75 3.59 7.82 -15.33
CA ASP A 75 3.45 9.27 -15.41
C ASP A 75 3.57 9.93 -14.02
N SER A 76 3.58 11.26 -13.98
CA SER A 76 3.75 12.02 -12.74
C SER A 76 2.63 11.75 -11.73
N GLU A 77 1.40 11.54 -12.18
CA GLU A 77 0.25 11.27 -11.32
C GLU A 77 0.34 9.87 -10.69
N GLU A 78 0.63 8.84 -11.48
CA GLU A 78 0.81 7.48 -10.98
C GLU A 78 2.01 7.42 -10.02
N LEU A 79 3.13 8.03 -10.38
CA LEU A 79 4.32 8.11 -9.54
C LEU A 79 4.03 8.85 -8.22
N GLY A 80 3.30 9.96 -8.28
CA GLY A 80 2.89 10.73 -7.11
C GLY A 80 2.04 9.92 -6.16
N ARG A 81 1.00 9.24 -6.67
CA ARG A 81 0.14 8.37 -5.85
C ARG A 81 0.92 7.22 -5.22
N ALA A 82 1.84 6.60 -5.96
CA ALA A 82 2.68 5.52 -5.45
C ALA A 82 3.61 6.01 -4.32
N THR A 83 4.22 7.18 -4.52
CA THR A 83 5.10 7.83 -3.53
C THR A 83 4.34 8.19 -2.26
N TRP A 84 3.17 8.81 -2.38
CA TRP A 84 2.31 9.13 -1.22
C TRP A 84 1.82 7.88 -0.49
N THR A 85 1.47 6.83 -1.24
CA THR A 85 1.09 5.54 -0.65
C THR A 85 2.24 4.97 0.19
N PHE A 86 3.46 5.00 -0.34
CA PHE A 86 4.66 4.56 0.40
C PHE A 86 4.90 5.41 1.64
N LEU A 87 4.85 6.74 1.53
CA LEU A 87 5.10 7.65 2.65
C LEU A 87 4.08 7.47 3.79
N HIS A 88 2.78 7.55 3.49
CA HIS A 88 1.74 7.40 4.51
C HIS A 88 1.70 5.99 5.11
N THR A 89 1.97 4.95 4.31
CA THR A 89 2.11 3.59 4.87
C THR A 89 3.31 3.54 5.81
N THR A 90 4.44 4.12 5.44
CA THR A 90 5.63 4.14 6.30
C THR A 90 5.37 4.91 7.60
N ALA A 91 4.68 6.05 7.52
CA ALA A 91 4.27 6.83 8.69
C ALA A 91 3.35 6.04 9.62
N ALA A 92 2.33 5.36 9.07
CA ALA A 92 1.39 4.55 9.85
C ALA A 92 2.07 3.39 10.62
N TYR A 93 3.14 2.82 10.06
CA TYR A 93 3.91 1.76 10.69
C TYR A 93 5.12 2.27 11.48
N TYR A 94 5.40 3.57 11.46
CA TYR A 94 6.49 4.17 12.19
C TYR A 94 6.32 3.92 13.71
N PRO A 95 7.40 3.69 14.48
CA PRO A 95 7.28 3.44 15.92
C PRO A 95 6.74 4.65 16.67
N GLU A 96 5.99 4.41 17.76
CA GLU A 96 5.59 5.47 18.70
C GLU A 96 6.83 6.10 19.38
N ARG A 97 7.87 5.29 19.61
CA ARG A 97 9.15 5.72 20.19
C ARG A 97 10.30 5.21 19.31
N PRO A 98 10.62 5.91 18.20
CA PRO A 98 11.67 5.50 17.28
C PRO A 98 13.05 5.69 17.91
N SER A 99 14.00 4.83 17.55
CA SER A 99 15.41 4.98 17.92
C SER A 99 16.04 6.19 17.23
N PRO A 100 17.16 6.73 17.73
CA PRO A 100 17.87 7.82 17.07
C PRO A 100 18.22 7.51 15.60
N ALA A 101 18.59 6.27 15.30
CA ALA A 101 18.86 5.83 13.93
C ALA A 101 17.60 5.85 13.05
N GLN A 102 16.45 5.40 13.57
CA GLN A 102 15.18 5.45 12.83
C GLN A 102 14.74 6.88 12.55
N ARG A 103 14.97 7.82 13.47
CA ARG A 103 14.70 9.25 13.27
C ARG A 103 15.59 9.84 12.19
N ALA A 104 16.90 9.59 12.27
CA ALA A 104 17.86 10.07 11.28
C ALA A 104 17.54 9.53 9.88
N ASN A 105 17.25 8.23 9.76
CA ASN A 105 16.93 7.61 8.48
C ASN A 105 15.63 8.13 7.87
N MET A 106 14.58 8.33 8.68
CA MET A 106 13.32 8.91 8.20
C MET A 106 13.52 10.34 7.69
N LEU A 107 14.28 11.15 8.43
CA LEU A 107 14.57 12.51 8.03
C LEU A 107 15.38 12.57 6.73
N THR A 108 16.37 11.68 6.58
CA THR A 108 17.15 11.53 5.33
C THR A 108 16.25 11.11 4.17
N LEU A 109 15.36 10.14 4.36
CA LEU A 109 14.41 9.70 3.34
C LEU A 109 13.57 10.88 2.81
N ILE A 110 12.92 11.63 3.70
CA ILE A 110 12.06 12.75 3.32
C ILE A 110 12.85 13.85 2.61
N ARG A 111 14.06 14.17 3.11
CA ARG A 111 14.94 15.19 2.50
C ARG A 111 15.56 14.76 1.18
N SER A 112 15.65 13.45 0.91
CA SER A 112 16.21 12.93 -0.34
C SER A 112 15.18 12.92 -1.47
N LEU A 113 13.89 12.88 -1.15
CA LEU A 113 12.82 12.90 -2.16
C LEU A 113 12.95 14.08 -3.13
N PRO A 114 12.97 15.36 -2.70
CA PRO A 114 13.08 16.48 -3.63
C PRO A 114 14.40 16.52 -4.42
N VAL A 115 15.41 15.74 -4.03
CA VAL A 115 16.68 15.63 -4.78
C VAL A 115 16.58 14.58 -5.90
N LEU A 116 15.80 13.52 -5.69
CA LEU A 116 15.75 12.36 -6.58
C LEU A 116 14.45 12.25 -7.38
N TYR A 117 13.45 13.08 -7.08
CA TYR A 117 12.12 12.99 -7.69
C TYR A 117 12.17 13.39 -9.17
N PRO A 118 11.74 12.54 -10.12
CA PRO A 118 11.87 12.78 -11.57
C PRO A 118 11.09 13.98 -12.12
N CYS A 119 10.11 14.47 -11.37
CA CYS A 119 9.31 15.65 -11.71
C CYS A 119 9.94 16.90 -11.08
N THR A 120 10.57 17.76 -11.89
CA THR A 120 11.31 18.95 -11.40
C THR A 120 10.44 19.92 -10.61
N HIS A 121 9.29 20.32 -11.14
CA HIS A 121 8.38 21.24 -10.44
C HIS A 121 7.86 20.65 -9.13
N CYS A 122 7.45 19.36 -9.14
CA CYS A 122 7.03 18.67 -7.93
C CYS A 122 8.14 18.62 -6.87
N ALA A 123 9.38 18.38 -7.32
CA ALA A 123 10.56 18.27 -6.47
C ALA A 123 10.91 19.63 -5.82
N ASP A 124 10.86 20.71 -6.59
CA ASP A 124 11.12 22.07 -6.12
C ASP A 124 10.04 22.50 -5.11
N ASP A 125 8.76 22.29 -5.42
CA ASP A 125 7.64 22.62 -4.54
C ASP A 125 7.75 21.85 -3.21
N PHE A 126 7.96 20.54 -3.26
CA PHE A 126 8.11 19.72 -2.06
C PHE A 126 9.37 20.10 -1.26
N GLY A 127 10.46 20.43 -1.94
CA GLY A 127 11.69 20.88 -1.31
C GLY A 127 11.55 22.25 -0.63
N GLN A 128 10.70 23.13 -1.13
CA GLN A 128 10.34 24.38 -0.46
C GLN A 128 9.42 24.12 0.74
N ASP A 129 8.43 23.26 0.58
CA ASP A 129 7.50 22.90 1.64
C ASP A 129 8.23 22.31 2.85
N ILE A 130 9.13 21.35 2.66
CA ILE A 130 9.93 20.76 3.76
C ILE A 130 10.77 21.80 4.53
N LYS A 131 11.19 22.90 3.89
CA LYS A 131 11.97 23.96 4.57
C LYS A 131 11.10 24.78 5.51
N VAL A 132 9.84 25.00 5.15
CA VAL A 132 8.86 25.76 5.94
C VAL A 132 8.20 24.86 6.98
N ASN A 133 7.82 23.66 6.56
CA ASN A 133 7.12 22.64 7.33
C ASN A 133 8.08 21.47 7.57
N ALA A 134 8.98 21.61 8.54
CA ALA A 134 9.94 20.55 8.84
C ALA A 134 9.22 19.29 9.36
N PRO A 135 9.52 18.08 8.85
CA PRO A 135 8.86 16.85 9.27
C PRO A 135 9.19 16.49 10.72
N ASP A 136 8.15 16.23 11.52
CA ASP A 136 8.31 15.75 12.90
C ASP A 136 8.49 14.22 12.92
N VAL A 137 9.74 13.78 13.03
CA VAL A 137 10.10 12.35 13.13
C VAL A 137 10.16 11.86 14.58
N SER A 138 9.63 12.60 15.56
CA SER A 138 9.72 12.23 16.98
C SER A 138 8.96 10.94 17.30
N GLY A 139 7.92 10.62 16.54
CA GLY A 139 7.12 9.41 16.68
C GLY A 139 6.03 9.36 15.61
N ARG A 140 5.23 8.29 15.64
CA ARG A 140 4.17 8.04 14.65
C ARG A 140 3.21 9.22 14.46
N VAL A 141 2.71 9.79 15.55
CA VAL A 141 1.71 10.86 15.50
C VAL A 141 2.28 12.10 14.82
N GLY A 142 3.49 12.53 15.19
CA GLY A 142 4.18 13.66 14.56
C GLY A 142 4.38 13.43 13.06
N LEU A 143 4.86 12.23 12.70
CA LEU A 143 5.17 11.90 11.31
C LEU A 143 3.92 11.71 10.43
N SER A 144 2.79 11.29 11.01
CA SER A 144 1.54 11.06 10.26
C SER A 144 0.75 12.34 10.00
N ASN A 145 1.07 13.41 10.72
CA ASN A 145 0.48 14.74 10.53
C ASN A 145 1.25 15.59 9.51
N PHE A 146 2.37 15.06 9.02
CA PHE A 146 3.15 15.60 7.92
C PHE A 146 2.58 15.05 6.61
#